data_AF-A0A357N186-F1
#
_entry.id   AF-A0A357N186-F1
#
_cell.length_a   1.000
_cell.length_b   1.000
_cell.length_c   1.000
_cell.angle_alpha   90.00
_cell.angle_beta   90.00
_cell.angle_gamma   90.00
#
_symmetry.space_group_name_H-M   'P 1'
#
loop_
_entity.id
_entity.type
_entity.pdbx_description
1 polymer ?
#
loop_
_entity_poly.entity_id
_entity_poly.type
_entity_poly.pdbx_seq_one_letter_code
_entity_poly.pdbx_strand_id
1 'polypeptide(L)'
;QAVRRDTHKMKAFVRFREVPGQTDAFIAWFEPDHHIVERVAPFFARRFAGMRWAILTPGRSVHWDGESLAFGPGGRREDAPAEDARESLWQTYYAS
;
A
#
# COMPACT_ATOMS: atom_id res chain seq x y z
N GLN A 1 6.61 -23.24 5.68
CA GLN A 1 5.44 -22.33 5.76
C GLN A 1 5.75 -21.00 5.05
N ALA A 2 5.56 -20.95 3.73
CA ALA A 2 5.98 -19.82 2.89
C ALA A 2 5.10 -18.56 3.06
N VAL A 3 3.76 -18.72 3.11
CA VAL A 3 2.79 -17.64 3.37
C VAL A 3 3.08 -16.87 4.66
N ARG A 4 3.47 -17.58 5.73
CA ARG A 4 3.85 -16.96 7.01
C ARG A 4 5.10 -16.11 6.85
N ARG A 5 6.14 -16.63 6.16
CA ARG A 5 7.37 -15.88 5.89
C ARG A 5 7.07 -14.61 5.07
N ASP A 6 6.23 -14.71 4.06
CA ASP A 6 5.86 -13.60 3.20
C ASP A 6 5.07 -12.52 3.97
N THR A 7 4.13 -12.95 4.83
CA THR A 7 3.44 -12.07 5.78
C THR A 7 4.42 -11.33 6.69
N HIS A 8 5.41 -12.03 7.24
CA HIS A 8 6.44 -11.42 8.08
C HIS A 8 7.29 -10.42 7.30
N LYS A 9 7.69 -10.75 6.06
CA LYS A 9 8.43 -9.83 5.17
C LYS A 9 7.64 -8.56 4.91
N MET A 10 6.37 -8.68 4.51
CA MET A 10 5.53 -7.51 4.22
C MET A 10 5.42 -6.59 5.43
N LYS A 11 5.14 -7.13 6.62
CA LYS A 11 5.09 -6.34 7.86
C LYS A 11 6.41 -5.65 8.21
N ALA A 12 7.55 -6.28 7.90
CA ALA A 12 8.87 -5.76 8.23
C ALA A 12 9.37 -4.70 7.23
N PHE A 13 9.06 -4.87 5.94
CA PHE A 13 9.70 -4.13 4.85
C PHE A 13 8.78 -3.15 4.12
N VAL A 14 7.46 -3.20 4.30
CA VAL A 14 6.57 -2.15 3.76
C VAL A 14 6.99 -0.80 4.34
N ARG A 15 7.15 0.18 3.45
CA ARG A 15 7.45 1.58 3.79
C ARG A 15 6.46 2.48 3.10
N PHE A 16 5.69 3.19 3.90
CA PHE A 16 4.78 4.21 3.44
C PHE A 16 5.55 5.47 3.09
N ARG A 17 5.20 6.08 1.96
CA ARG A 17 5.75 7.34 1.48
C ARG A 17 4.60 8.32 1.30
N GLU A 18 4.83 9.57 1.69
CA GLU A 18 3.85 10.64 1.48
C GLU A 18 3.57 10.83 0.00
N VAL A 19 2.31 11.10 -0.29
CA VAL A 19 1.84 11.44 -1.61
C VAL A 19 1.96 12.96 -1.79
N PRO A 20 2.82 13.46 -2.68
CA PRO A 20 3.05 14.90 -2.83
C PRO A 20 1.75 15.66 -3.14
N GLY A 21 1.47 16.73 -2.41
CA GLY A 21 0.27 17.54 -2.64
C GLY A 21 -1.04 16.96 -2.10
N GLN A 22 -1.00 15.83 -1.39
CA GLN A 22 -2.14 15.28 -0.65
C GLN A 22 -1.86 15.27 0.85
N THR A 23 -2.81 15.76 1.64
CA THR A 23 -2.68 15.78 3.10
C THR A 23 -2.94 14.38 3.68
N ASP A 24 -2.04 13.94 4.56
CA ASP A 24 -2.11 12.67 5.31
C ASP A 24 -2.33 11.43 4.43
N ALA A 25 -1.89 11.48 3.17
CA ALA A 25 -2.03 10.40 2.20
C ALA A 25 -0.68 9.75 1.92
N PHE A 26 -0.65 8.43 2.02
CA PHE A 26 0.57 7.66 1.90
C PHE A 26 0.42 6.47 0.96
N ILE A 27 1.50 6.01 0.39
CA ILE A 27 1.47 4.84 -0.48
C ILE A 27 2.74 4.01 -0.33
N ALA A 28 2.58 2.70 -0.49
CA ALA A 28 3.67 1.75 -0.45
C ALA A 28 3.55 0.76 -1.60
N TRP A 29 4.69 0.34 -2.14
CA TRP A 29 4.80 -0.79 -3.06
C TRP A 29 5.37 -2.00 -2.33
N PHE A 30 4.80 -3.18 -2.57
CA PHE A 30 5.36 -4.45 -2.12
C PHE A 30 5.09 -5.54 -3.15
N GLU A 31 6.09 -6.39 -3.40
CA GLU A 31 5.98 -7.51 -4.33
C GLU A 31 6.03 -8.82 -3.54
N PRO A 32 4.87 -9.38 -3.14
CA PRO A 32 4.81 -10.65 -2.43
C PRO A 32 4.90 -11.84 -3.38
N ASP A 33 5.45 -12.96 -2.88
CA ASP A 33 5.44 -14.23 -3.59
C ASP A 33 4.02 -14.88 -3.59
N HIS A 34 3.15 -14.47 -2.66
CA HIS A 34 1.81 -15.05 -2.46
C HIS A 34 0.72 -13.98 -2.30
N HIS A 35 -0.55 -14.38 -2.47
CA HIS A 35 -1.71 -13.51 -2.22
C HIS A 35 -1.94 -13.28 -0.72
N ILE A 36 -1.13 -12.41 -0.11
CA ILE A 36 -1.15 -12.13 1.34
C ILE A 36 -1.76 -10.78 1.71
N VAL A 37 -2.00 -9.90 0.75
CA VAL A 37 -2.43 -8.51 0.98
C VAL A 37 -3.67 -8.44 1.88
N GLU A 38 -4.71 -9.20 1.56
CA GLU A 38 -5.97 -9.25 2.34
C GLU A 38 -5.74 -9.73 3.78
N ARG A 39 -4.83 -10.68 3.96
CA ARG A 39 -4.49 -11.22 5.28
C ARG A 39 -3.72 -10.22 6.14
N VAL A 40 -2.88 -9.39 5.51
CA VAL A 40 -1.98 -8.49 6.23
C VAL A 40 -2.57 -7.09 6.39
N ALA A 41 -3.46 -6.63 5.51
CA ALA A 41 -4.02 -5.29 5.55
C ALA A 41 -4.59 -4.88 6.93
N PRO A 42 -5.32 -5.74 7.68
CA PRO A 42 -5.83 -5.38 9.01
C PRO A 42 -4.74 -5.08 10.04
N PHE A 43 -3.50 -5.56 9.85
CA PHE A 43 -2.36 -5.19 10.70
C PHE A 43 -1.94 -3.74 10.45
N PHE A 44 -1.86 -3.33 9.18
CA PHE A 44 -1.50 -1.95 8.83
C PHE A 44 -2.60 -0.96 9.23
N ALA A 45 -3.88 -1.31 9.04
CA ALA A 45 -5.01 -0.46 9.45
C ALA A 45 -4.96 -0.14 10.95
N ARG A 46 -4.68 -1.15 11.78
CA ARG A 46 -4.53 -0.95 13.23
C ARG A 46 -3.28 -0.15 13.61
N ARG A 47 -2.16 -0.37 12.91
CA ARG A 47 -0.87 0.24 13.26
C ARG A 47 -0.71 1.67 12.74
N PHE A 48 -1.41 2.00 11.66
CA PHE A 48 -1.36 3.29 10.96
C PHE A 48 -2.78 3.83 10.74
N ALA A 49 -3.62 3.78 11.78
CA ALA A 49 -5.02 4.20 11.70
C ALA A 49 -5.20 5.71 11.49
N GLY A 50 -4.25 6.53 11.98
CA GLY A 50 -4.33 7.99 11.97
C GLY A 50 -3.92 8.67 10.65
N MET A 51 -3.72 7.90 9.58
CA MET A 51 -3.37 8.41 8.25
C MET A 51 -4.12 7.63 7.19
N ARG A 52 -4.30 8.20 5.99
CA ARG A 52 -4.80 7.46 4.82
C ARG A 52 -3.64 6.81 4.11
N TRP A 53 -3.80 5.57 3.68
CA TRP A 53 -2.71 4.88 3.00
C TRP A 53 -3.19 3.85 1.99
N ALA A 54 -2.36 3.59 0.97
CA ALA A 54 -2.55 2.51 0.03
C ALA A 54 -1.32 1.60 -0.01
N ILE A 55 -1.52 0.29 -0.16
CA ILE A 55 -0.46 -0.66 -0.49
C ILE A 55 -0.77 -1.27 -1.85
N LEU A 56 0.16 -1.08 -2.77
CA LEU A 56 0.11 -1.63 -4.11
C LEU A 56 0.97 -2.89 -4.19
N THR A 57 0.42 -3.91 -4.83
CA THR A 57 1.16 -5.12 -5.25
C THR A 57 0.77 -5.47 -6.68
N PRO A 58 1.54 -6.32 -7.39
CA PRO A 58 1.20 -6.72 -8.75
C PRO A 58 -0.16 -7.42 -8.88
N GLY A 59 -0.56 -8.18 -7.85
CA GLY A 59 -1.80 -8.97 -7.89
C GLY A 59 -3.03 -8.27 -7.32
N ARG A 60 -2.83 -7.39 -6.31
CA ARG A 60 -3.94 -6.71 -5.63
C ARG A 60 -3.48 -5.42 -4.97
N SER A 61 -4.38 -4.46 -4.82
CA SER A 61 -4.16 -3.28 -4.00
C SER A 61 -5.10 -3.25 -2.80
N VAL A 62 -4.71 -2.51 -1.77
CA VAL A 62 -5.57 -2.18 -0.64
C VAL A 62 -5.39 -0.72 -0.27
N HIS A 63 -6.50 -0.06 0.04
CA HIS A 63 -6.58 1.31 0.50
C HIS A 63 -7.25 1.36 1.88
N TRP A 64 -6.75 2.22 2.74
CA TRP A 64 -7.32 2.58 4.03
C TRP A 64 -7.63 4.07 4.03
N ASP A 65 -8.91 4.39 4.17
CA ASP A 65 -9.43 5.77 4.14
C ASP A 65 -9.46 6.45 5.53
N GLY A 66 -9.07 5.72 6.59
CA GLY A 66 -9.19 6.16 7.98
C GLY A 66 -10.27 5.40 8.78
N GLU A 67 -11.16 4.70 8.10
CA GLU A 67 -12.30 3.98 8.69
C GLU A 67 -12.41 2.54 8.18
N SER A 68 -12.19 2.31 6.89
CA SER A 68 -12.44 1.04 6.23
C SER A 68 -11.32 0.64 5.25
N LEU A 69 -11.21 -0.67 5.01
CA LEU A 69 -10.31 -1.23 4.01
C LEU A 69 -11.07 -1.46 2.71
N ALA A 70 -10.58 -0.87 1.61
CA ALA A 70 -11.06 -1.11 0.27
C ALA A 70 -10.00 -1.86 -0.54
N PHE A 71 -10.40 -2.92 -1.24
CA PHE A 71 -9.49 -3.71 -2.08
C PHE A 71 -9.74 -3.46 -3.55
N GLY A 72 -8.65 -3.29 -4.31
CA GLY A 72 -8.71 -3.00 -5.74
C GLY A 72 -7.83 -3.95 -6.57
N PRO A 73 -7.81 -3.77 -7.90
CA PRO A 73 -6.91 -4.51 -8.79
C PRO A 73 -5.44 -4.25 -8.41
N GLY A 74 -4.56 -5.14 -8.88
CA GLY A 74 -3.12 -4.94 -8.77
C GLY A 74 -2.66 -3.67 -9.48
N GLY A 75 -1.52 -3.15 -9.03
CA GLY A 75 -0.86 -1.99 -9.63
C GLY A 75 0.50 -2.36 -10.18
N ARG A 76 1.20 -1.36 -10.69
CA ARG A 76 2.60 -1.43 -11.14
C ARG A 76 3.48 -0.65 -10.17
N ARG A 77 4.77 -0.99 -10.10
CA ARG A 77 5.72 -0.32 -9.22
C ARG A 77 5.79 1.19 -9.45
N GLU A 78 5.65 1.62 -10.71
CA GLU A 78 5.61 3.03 -11.13
C GLU A 78 4.38 3.80 -10.63
N ASP A 79 3.33 3.09 -10.22
CA ASP A 79 2.13 3.73 -9.65
C ASP A 79 2.37 4.14 -8.18
N ALA A 80 3.49 3.72 -7.57
CA ALA A 80 3.97 4.22 -6.29
C ALA A 80 5.14 5.22 -6.50
N PRO A 81 5.27 6.27 -5.67
CA PRO A 81 6.34 7.26 -5.73
C PRO A 81 7.71 6.58 -5.69
N ALA A 82 8.52 6.83 -6.73
CA ALA A 82 9.94 6.52 -6.69
C ALA A 82 10.63 7.37 -5.61
N GLU A 83 11.82 6.96 -5.18
CA GLU A 83 12.58 7.68 -4.14
C GLU A 83 12.89 9.14 -4.54
N ASP A 84 12.94 9.43 -5.86
CA ASP A 84 13.26 10.74 -6.43
C ASP A 84 12.17 11.29 -7.38
N ALA A 85 10.95 10.76 -7.32
CA ALA A 85 9.90 11.11 -8.29
C ALA A 85 9.30 12.50 -8.04
N ARG A 86 9.68 13.48 -8.88
CA ARG A 86 9.05 14.81 -8.92
C ARG A 86 7.68 14.83 -9.61
N GLU A 87 7.37 13.84 -10.45
CA GLU A 87 6.05 13.67 -11.09
C GLU A 87 5.77 12.16 -11.22
N SER A 88 4.85 11.61 -10.44
CA SER A 88 4.40 10.21 -10.60
C SER A 88 2.88 10.12 -10.54
N LEU A 89 2.35 9.16 -11.30
CA LEU A 89 0.94 8.99 -11.67
C LEU A 89 0.10 8.33 -10.54
N TRP A 90 0.21 8.80 -9.30
CA TRP A 90 -0.48 8.19 -8.14
C TRP A 90 -1.95 8.60 -8.02
N GLN A 91 -2.42 9.52 -8.86
CA GLN A 91 -3.77 10.09 -8.81
C GLN A 91 -4.85 8.99 -8.89
N THR A 92 -4.67 7.90 -9.63
CA THR A 92 -5.71 6.87 -9.79
C THR A 92 -6.14 6.19 -8.47
N TYR A 93 -5.29 6.16 -7.44
CA TYR A 93 -5.63 5.57 -6.13
C TYR A 93 -6.22 6.58 -5.13
N TYR A 94 -6.03 7.87 -5.39
CA TYR A 94 -6.42 8.96 -4.48
C TYR A 94 -7.37 9.99 -5.11
N ALA A 95 -7.74 9.84 -6.38
CA ALA A 95 -8.63 10.74 -7.12
C ALA A 95 -10.12 10.37 -6.96
N SER A 96 -10.54 9.95 -5.78
CA SER A 96 -11.95 9.71 -5.44
C SER A 96 -12.42 10.69 -4.38
#